data_AF-A0AAN4YCK7-F1
#
_entry.id   AF-A0AAN4YCK7-F1
#
_cell.length_a   1.000
_cell.length_b   1.000
_cell.length_c   1.000
_cell.angle_alpha   90.00
_cell.angle_beta   90.00
_cell.angle_gamma   90.00
#
_symmetry.space_group_name_H-M   'P 1'
#
loop_
_entity.id
_entity.type
_entity.pdbx_description
1 polymer ?
#
loop_
_entity_poly.entity_id
_entity_poly.type
_entity_poly.pdbx_seq_one_letter_code
_entity_poly.pdbx_strand_id
1 'polypeptide(L)'
;MLLRRNGGQAPWEAAEDPGTGKPAACKTRIPTFQLSQASLTEQIDSNFLQHGQHAWNVDRSQCDDLMFKHARECGARTFDGVKVQSVKFSQTFCLDEKESGEQAHLGKPVSASWVRKDKTTGSIKFQYLVDASGRAGLISTKYMKNRKFNEGLKNVASWGYFEGFEMYGVGTVAEGCPYFASFPGENKVSVGVVMEQKSATAKKKLMESPSSREWLLTQAKEAPGIGDLLAKATLVSDVKSASDWSYTASTYATTNIRIVGDAGCFIDPLFSSGIHLALTGAFSAAATICSSIRGDCSEKSAADWHSKRIQEAYARFLLVVASTYGQITGKEAAILNDEGESDFDSAFELIRPIIQGSAEESTGKAGPEDATEAVSFCMRVIRKAQNRLEDISIGDKIIRAAMQPDTGSIGGSDIDRIVIHAERGALGLVKM
;
A
#
# COMPACT_ATOMS: atom_id res chain seq x y z
N MET A 1 -6.45 2.20 10.57
CA MET A 1 -7.08 0.99 11.15
C MET A 1 -6.12 0.49 12.19
N LEU A 2 -6.35 0.86 13.45
CA LEU A 2 -5.49 0.51 14.57
C LEU A 2 -6.39 0.25 15.79
N LEU A 3 -6.07 -0.78 16.56
CA LEU A 3 -6.73 -1.16 17.81
C LEU A 3 -5.65 -0.97 18.96
N ARG A 4 -5.97 -0.50 20.21
CA ARG A 4 -5.37 -0.93 21.55
C ARG A 4 -6.25 -0.85 22.85
N ARG A 5 -5.85 -1.58 23.94
CA ARG A 5 -6.48 -2.18 25.18
C ARG A 5 -6.44 -1.37 26.51
N ASN A 6 -7.27 -1.72 27.53
CA ASN A 6 -6.85 -1.88 28.96
C ASN A 6 -7.87 -2.57 29.91
N GLY A 7 -7.35 -3.20 30.98
CA GLY A 7 -8.04 -4.22 31.79
C GLY A 7 -8.51 -3.87 33.22
N GLY A 8 -9.10 -4.90 33.86
CA GLY A 8 -9.31 -5.01 35.31
C GLY A 8 -10.77 -5.22 35.78
N GLN A 9 -11.14 -6.50 36.04
CA GLN A 9 -12.09 -7.09 37.05
C GLN A 9 -13.52 -6.49 37.20
N ALA A 10 -14.66 -7.19 37.34
CA ALA A 10 -15.05 -8.56 37.75
C ALA A 10 -16.55 -8.81 37.32
N PRO A 11 -17.22 -9.94 37.65
CA PRO A 11 -18.17 -10.63 36.75
C PRO A 11 -19.66 -10.31 36.95
N TRP A 12 -20.47 -10.67 35.94
CA TRP A 12 -21.87 -11.05 36.16
C TRP A 12 -22.20 -12.33 35.37
N GLU A 13 -22.80 -13.30 36.07
CA GLU A 13 -23.36 -14.54 35.54
C GLU A 13 -24.60 -14.24 34.68
N ALA A 14 -24.76 -14.97 33.57
CA ALA A 14 -25.98 -14.91 32.76
C ALA A 14 -26.81 -16.19 32.96
N ALA A 15 -28.06 -15.96 33.36
CA ALA A 15 -29.12 -16.94 33.50
C ALA A 15 -29.51 -17.59 32.16
N GLU A 16 -29.90 -18.86 32.23
CA GLU A 16 -30.59 -19.58 31.17
C GLU A 16 -32.05 -19.10 31.02
N ASP A 17 -32.58 -19.10 29.80
CA ASP A 17 -34.03 -19.17 29.57
C ASP A 17 -34.32 -20.15 28.40
N PRO A 18 -35.29 -21.07 28.54
CA PRO A 18 -35.49 -22.19 27.65
C PRO A 18 -36.57 -21.92 26.60
N GLY A 19 -36.42 -22.58 25.45
CA GLY A 19 -37.56 -23.07 24.69
C GLY A 19 -38.10 -22.16 23.59
N THR A 20 -37.66 -22.42 22.36
CA THR A 20 -38.59 -22.58 21.22
C THR A 20 -38.00 -23.59 20.24
N GLY A 21 -38.51 -24.82 20.24
CA GLY A 21 -38.13 -25.88 19.31
C GLY A 21 -38.61 -25.60 17.88
N LYS A 22 -37.84 -24.84 17.10
CA LYS A 22 -37.89 -24.83 15.62
C LYS A 22 -36.46 -24.78 15.06
N PRO A 23 -36.14 -25.58 14.02
CA PRO A 23 -34.82 -25.56 13.41
C PRO A 23 -34.63 -24.24 12.65
N ALA A 24 -33.62 -23.46 13.04
CA ALA A 24 -33.25 -22.24 12.35
C ALA A 24 -32.73 -22.54 10.94
N ALA A 25 -33.27 -21.84 9.94
CA ALA A 25 -32.80 -21.89 8.57
C ALA A 25 -31.29 -21.60 8.50
N CYS A 26 -30.58 -22.46 7.77
CA CYS A 26 -29.14 -22.38 7.53
C CYS A 26 -28.78 -21.01 6.92
N LYS A 27 -28.33 -20.08 7.77
CA LYS A 27 -27.69 -18.83 7.34
C LYS A 27 -26.28 -19.18 6.90
N THR A 28 -26.07 -19.33 5.60
CA THR A 28 -24.74 -19.33 4.99
C THR A 28 -24.04 -18.00 5.33
N ARG A 29 -23.15 -18.03 6.32
CA ARG A 29 -22.27 -16.90 6.68
C ARG A 29 -21.25 -16.68 5.55
N ILE A 30 -21.56 -15.75 4.65
CA ILE A 30 -20.66 -15.27 3.61
C ILE A 30 -19.59 -14.37 4.29
N PRO A 31 -18.28 -14.49 3.96
CA PRO A 31 -17.21 -13.84 4.73
C PRO A 31 -17.37 -12.32 4.68
N THR A 32 -17.67 -11.72 5.82
CA THR A 32 -17.42 -10.30 6.09
C THR A 32 -16.06 -10.24 6.78
N PHE A 33 -15.26 -9.21 6.51
CA PHE A 33 -13.93 -9.04 7.09
C PHE A 33 -14.00 -9.19 8.62
N GLN A 34 -13.42 -10.28 9.14
CA GLN A 34 -13.36 -10.61 10.56
C GLN A 34 -11.94 -11.09 10.87
N LEU A 35 -11.19 -10.28 11.59
CA LEU A 35 -10.29 -10.83 12.61
C LEU A 35 -11.21 -11.20 13.75
N SER A 36 -11.43 -12.49 13.90
CA SER A 36 -12.45 -13.00 14.77
C SER A 36 -11.85 -13.26 16.16
N GLN A 37 -12.50 -12.67 17.17
CA GLN A 37 -12.26 -12.94 18.58
C GLN A 37 -13.20 -14.06 18.99
N ALA A 38 -12.64 -15.23 19.28
CA ALA A 38 -13.35 -16.26 20.00
C ALA A 38 -13.57 -15.81 21.46
N SER A 39 -14.84 -15.76 21.85
CA SER A 39 -15.40 -15.73 23.22
C SER A 39 -14.81 -14.73 24.25
N LEU A 40 -15.62 -13.69 24.51
CA LEU A 40 -15.94 -13.08 25.82
C LEU A 40 -14.79 -12.78 26.80
N THR A 41 -14.63 -11.48 27.09
CA THR A 41 -14.03 -10.80 28.27
C THR A 41 -12.62 -10.20 28.21
N GLU A 42 -11.81 -10.40 27.15
CA GLU A 42 -10.50 -9.73 27.07
C GLU A 42 -10.25 -9.12 25.68
N GLN A 43 -10.36 -7.79 25.57
CA GLN A 43 -9.99 -7.02 24.37
C GLN A 43 -8.46 -6.82 24.34
N ILE A 44 -7.84 -7.17 23.21
CA ILE A 44 -6.39 -7.11 22.98
C ILE A 44 -6.14 -6.50 21.62
N ASP A 45 -5.02 -5.80 21.49
CA ASP A 45 -4.74 -5.04 20.31
C ASP A 45 -3.27 -4.61 20.23
N SER A 46 -2.82 -4.13 19.06
CA SER A 46 -1.39 -4.19 18.67
C SER A 46 -0.79 -2.82 18.36
N ASN A 47 0.44 -2.56 18.81
CA ASN A 47 1.15 -1.29 18.60
C ASN A 47 2.00 -1.32 17.32
N PHE A 48 1.71 -0.44 16.36
CA PHE A 48 2.34 -0.39 15.04
C PHE A 48 3.58 0.52 14.99
N LEU A 49 3.83 1.35 16.01
CA LEU A 49 4.95 2.30 16.06
C LEU A 49 6.01 1.88 17.08
N GLN A 50 7.29 2.04 16.71
CA GLN A 50 8.39 1.91 17.67
C GLN A 50 8.30 3.08 18.66
N HIS A 51 8.64 2.87 19.93
CA HIS A 51 8.66 3.94 20.93
C HIS A 51 9.45 5.16 20.41
N GLY A 52 8.78 6.32 20.30
CA GLY A 52 9.38 7.60 19.92
C GLY A 52 9.29 7.98 18.43
N GLN A 53 8.80 7.10 17.54
CA GLN A 53 8.57 7.43 16.13
C GLN A 53 7.11 7.84 15.87
N HIS A 54 6.90 8.74 14.91
CA HIS A 54 5.56 9.19 14.52
C HIS A 54 5.45 9.40 13.00
N ALA A 55 4.22 9.30 12.50
CA ALA A 55 3.83 9.66 11.14
C ALA A 55 2.54 10.51 11.21
N TRP A 56 2.10 11.04 10.05
CA TRP A 56 0.92 11.88 9.98
C TRP A 56 -0.20 11.26 9.14
N ASN A 57 -1.43 11.34 9.64
CA ASN A 57 -2.61 11.30 8.80
C ASN A 57 -2.80 12.68 8.18
N VAL A 58 -2.88 12.76 6.86
CA VAL A 58 -2.87 14.03 6.13
C VAL A 58 -4.04 14.17 5.17
N ASP A 59 -4.65 15.34 5.10
CA ASP A 59 -5.48 15.69 3.95
C ASP A 59 -4.57 15.76 2.73
N ARG A 60 -4.81 14.85 1.77
CA ARG A 60 -3.99 14.73 0.55
C ARG A 60 -4.02 15.99 -0.29
N SER A 61 -5.13 16.73 -0.34
CA SER A 61 -5.20 17.98 -1.10
C SER A 61 -4.25 19.04 -0.53
N GLN A 62 -4.19 19.14 0.80
CA GLN A 62 -3.32 20.08 1.49
C GLN A 62 -1.86 19.61 1.44
N CYS A 63 -1.60 18.34 1.75
CA CYS A 63 -0.26 17.76 1.75
C CYS A 63 0.40 17.82 0.37
N ASP A 64 -0.32 17.43 -0.69
CA ASP A 64 0.21 17.42 -2.05
C ASP A 64 0.48 18.86 -2.55
N ASP A 65 -0.40 19.81 -2.23
CA ASP A 65 -0.19 21.23 -2.56
C ASP A 65 1.02 21.83 -1.82
N LEU A 66 1.19 21.51 -0.54
CA LEU A 66 2.38 21.89 0.23
C LEU A 66 3.66 21.33 -0.39
N MET A 67 3.68 20.04 -0.74
CA MET A 67 4.84 19.42 -1.40
C MET A 67 5.11 20.06 -2.78
N PHE A 68 4.07 20.33 -3.56
CA PHE A 68 4.20 20.97 -4.87
C PHE A 68 4.76 22.40 -4.78
N LYS A 69 4.27 23.19 -3.81
CA LYS A 69 4.79 24.54 -3.52
C LYS A 69 6.21 24.50 -3.00
N HIS A 70 6.54 23.55 -2.12
CA HIS A 70 7.90 23.40 -1.60
C HIS A 70 8.90 23.01 -2.68
N ALA A 71 8.52 22.15 -3.63
CA ALA A 71 9.37 21.82 -4.79
C ALA A 71 9.72 23.07 -5.60
N ARG A 72 8.76 23.99 -5.78
CA ARG A 72 8.99 25.30 -6.42
C ARG A 72 9.93 26.19 -5.62
N GLU A 73 9.77 26.25 -4.29
CA GLU A 73 10.68 27.00 -3.40
C GLU A 73 12.11 26.45 -3.44
N CYS A 74 12.25 25.13 -3.64
CA CYS A 74 13.55 24.47 -3.86
C CYS A 74 14.13 24.72 -5.26
N GLY A 75 13.45 25.47 -6.14
CA GLY A 75 13.93 25.88 -7.45
C GLY A 75 13.36 25.10 -8.65
N ALA A 76 12.44 24.16 -8.43
CA ALA A 76 11.78 23.47 -9.54
C ALA A 76 10.82 24.41 -10.29
N ARG A 77 10.78 24.30 -11.62
CA ARG A 77 9.72 24.94 -12.42
C ARG A 77 8.48 24.06 -12.36
N THR A 78 7.42 24.57 -11.76
CA THR A 78 6.16 23.86 -11.56
C THR A 78 5.06 24.41 -12.46
N PHE A 79 4.28 23.53 -13.07
CA PHE A 79 3.17 23.90 -13.96
C PHE A 79 1.89 23.15 -13.55
N ASP A 80 0.92 23.87 -12.99
CA ASP A 80 -0.42 23.33 -12.70
C ASP A 80 -1.37 23.57 -13.88
N GLY A 81 -2.39 22.74 -14.02
CA GLY A 81 -3.37 22.78 -15.11
C GLY A 81 -2.80 22.37 -16.47
N VAL A 82 -1.59 21.80 -16.51
CA VAL A 82 -0.88 21.38 -17.72
C VAL A 82 -0.79 19.85 -17.76
N LYS A 83 -1.61 19.23 -18.62
CA LYS A 83 -1.64 17.76 -18.79
C LYS A 83 -0.67 17.34 -19.89
N VAL A 84 0.28 16.47 -19.55
CA VAL A 84 1.11 15.77 -20.54
C VAL A 84 0.25 14.78 -21.34
N GLN A 85 0.33 14.83 -22.67
CA GLN A 85 -0.43 13.93 -23.56
C GLN A 85 0.42 12.82 -24.17
N SER A 86 1.61 13.16 -24.65
CA SER A 86 2.51 12.21 -25.30
C SER A 86 3.97 12.59 -25.12
N VAL A 87 4.82 11.58 -25.06
CA VAL A 87 6.28 11.66 -25.06
C VAL A 87 6.79 11.30 -26.46
N LYS A 88 7.78 12.05 -26.94
CA LYS A 88 8.55 11.75 -28.14
C LYS A 88 9.91 11.19 -27.76
N PHE A 89 10.34 10.17 -28.48
CA PHE A 89 11.62 9.49 -28.28
C PHE A 89 12.49 9.63 -29.52
N SER A 90 13.81 9.78 -29.33
CA SER A 90 14.77 9.71 -30.42
C SER A 90 15.14 8.26 -30.69
N GLN A 91 15.19 7.88 -31.97
CA GLN A 91 15.61 6.55 -32.43
C GLN A 91 17.14 6.37 -32.43
N THR A 92 17.91 7.22 -31.74
CA THR A 92 19.35 7.02 -31.60
C THR A 92 19.57 5.86 -30.64
N PHE A 93 19.81 4.68 -31.20
CA PHE A 93 20.18 3.49 -30.45
C PHE A 93 21.61 3.66 -29.94
N CYS A 94 21.82 3.45 -28.64
CA CYS A 94 23.17 3.13 -28.17
C CYS A 94 23.54 1.78 -28.79
N LEU A 95 24.70 1.71 -29.47
CA LEU A 95 25.16 0.50 -30.16
C LEU A 95 25.38 -0.71 -29.23
N ASP A 96 25.39 -0.47 -27.91
CA ASP A 96 25.52 -1.48 -26.87
C ASP A 96 24.18 -2.14 -26.46
N GLU A 97 23.03 -1.68 -26.99
CA GLU A 97 21.70 -2.25 -26.71
C GLU A 97 21.33 -3.42 -27.66
N LYS A 98 22.28 -4.30 -27.98
CA LYS A 98 21.95 -5.61 -28.55
C LYS A 98 21.81 -6.64 -27.43
N GLU A 99 20.84 -6.47 -26.55
CA GLU A 99 20.45 -7.54 -25.62
C GLU A 99 19.03 -8.02 -25.92
N SER A 100 18.96 -9.33 -26.13
CA SER A 100 17.75 -10.12 -26.32
C SER A 100 16.89 -10.10 -25.04
N GLY A 101 15.88 -9.24 -25.02
CA GLY A 101 14.84 -9.24 -23.99
C GLY A 101 13.62 -8.43 -24.42
N GLU A 102 12.44 -8.79 -23.92
CA GLU A 102 11.17 -8.10 -24.17
C GLU A 102 11.07 -6.69 -23.54
N GLN A 103 12.19 -6.03 -23.23
CA GLN A 103 12.15 -4.62 -22.81
C GLN A 103 11.89 -3.77 -24.05
N ALA A 104 10.73 -3.12 -24.10
CA ALA A 104 10.39 -2.20 -25.17
C ALA A 104 11.47 -1.10 -25.26
N HIS A 105 12.33 -1.17 -26.28
CA HIS A 105 13.30 -0.13 -26.57
C HIS A 105 12.55 1.13 -27.03
N LEU A 106 12.13 1.96 -26.07
CA LEU A 106 11.45 3.22 -26.36
C LEU A 106 12.40 4.24 -27.03
N GLY A 107 13.71 4.05 -26.88
CA GLY A 107 14.72 5.06 -27.19
C GLY A 107 14.76 6.15 -26.12
N LYS A 108 15.68 7.12 -26.28
CA LYS A 108 15.83 8.23 -25.33
C LYS A 108 14.64 9.20 -25.45
N PRO A 109 13.95 9.56 -24.36
CA PRO A 109 12.88 10.54 -24.41
C PRO A 109 13.48 11.95 -24.58
N VAL A 110 12.91 12.75 -25.48
CA VAL A 110 13.48 14.06 -25.86
C VAL A 110 12.52 15.23 -25.67
N SER A 111 11.22 14.96 -25.68
CA SER A 111 10.20 15.99 -25.44
C SER A 111 8.85 15.38 -25.08
N ALA A 112 7.96 16.20 -24.52
CA ALA A 112 6.57 15.85 -24.32
C ALA A 112 5.66 16.95 -24.85
N SER A 113 4.52 16.55 -25.40
CA SER A 113 3.42 17.45 -25.71
C SER A 113 2.51 17.61 -24.50
N TRP A 114 1.94 18.79 -24.35
CA TRP A 114 1.03 19.11 -23.26
C TRP A 114 -0.19 19.89 -23.74
N VAL A 115 -1.27 19.83 -22.95
CA VAL A 115 -2.51 20.56 -23.17
C VAL A 115 -3.02 21.18 -21.87
N ARG A 116 -3.71 22.31 -21.96
CA ARG A 116 -4.43 22.95 -20.85
C ARG A 116 -5.95 22.84 -21.03
N LYS A 117 -6.70 23.18 -19.98
CA LYS A 117 -8.18 23.19 -20.01
C LYS A 117 -8.75 24.15 -21.08
N ASP A 118 -8.06 25.25 -21.36
CA ASP A 118 -8.40 26.22 -22.42
C ASP A 118 -8.05 25.73 -23.84
N LYS A 119 -7.62 24.47 -23.98
CA LYS A 119 -7.19 23.83 -25.24
C LYS A 119 -5.88 24.39 -25.81
N THR A 120 -5.17 25.29 -25.12
CA THR A 120 -3.82 25.64 -25.52
C THR A 120 -2.90 24.43 -25.42
N THR A 121 -2.01 24.29 -26.39
CA THR A 121 -1.07 23.17 -26.49
C THR A 121 0.35 23.66 -26.67
N GLY A 122 1.30 22.80 -26.38
CA GLY A 122 2.70 23.07 -26.63
C GLY A 122 3.56 21.83 -26.48
N SER A 123 4.86 22.04 -26.46
CA SER A 123 5.83 20.99 -26.18
C SER A 123 6.94 21.49 -25.26
N ILE A 124 7.54 20.57 -24.52
CA ILE A 124 8.69 20.83 -23.66
C ILE A 124 9.78 19.81 -23.98
N LYS A 125 11.02 20.28 -24.13
CA LYS A 125 12.21 19.43 -24.33
C LYS A 125 12.86 19.14 -22.98
N PHE A 126 13.41 17.94 -22.83
CA PHE A 126 14.08 17.49 -21.60
C PHE A 126 15.06 16.36 -21.92
N GLN A 127 15.89 16.01 -20.94
CA GLN A 127 16.89 14.95 -21.06
C GLN A 127 16.48 13.67 -20.31
N TYR A 128 15.73 13.83 -19.22
CA TYR A 128 15.21 12.76 -18.38
C TYR A 128 13.70 12.91 -18.21
N LEU A 129 13.01 11.79 -18.06
CA LEU A 129 11.59 11.74 -17.70
C LEU A 129 11.40 10.91 -16.44
N VAL A 130 10.76 11.48 -15.43
CA VAL A 130 10.25 10.73 -14.28
C VAL A 130 8.74 10.64 -14.42
N ASP A 131 8.22 9.43 -14.64
CA ASP A 131 6.78 9.19 -14.65
C ASP A 131 6.27 9.04 -13.22
N ALA A 132 5.70 10.14 -12.71
CA ALA A 132 4.99 10.22 -11.44
C ALA A 132 3.49 10.45 -11.66
N SER A 133 2.92 9.97 -12.77
CA SER A 133 1.52 10.24 -13.18
C SER A 133 0.45 9.51 -12.36
N GLY A 134 0.84 8.88 -11.24
CA GLY A 134 -0.01 8.08 -10.40
C GLY A 134 -0.62 6.91 -11.18
N ARG A 135 -1.87 6.55 -10.88
CA ARG A 135 -2.54 5.38 -11.50
C ARG A 135 -2.65 5.44 -13.03
N ALA A 136 -2.55 6.62 -13.64
CA ALA A 136 -2.50 6.77 -15.09
C ALA A 136 -1.30 6.03 -15.70
N GLY A 137 -0.16 5.99 -15.00
CA GLY A 137 1.08 5.31 -15.41
C GLY A 137 1.40 5.49 -16.89
N LEU A 138 1.62 6.74 -17.30
CA LEU A 138 1.80 7.13 -18.70
C LEU A 138 2.78 6.22 -19.44
N ILE A 139 3.96 5.96 -18.87
CA ILE A 139 4.99 5.11 -19.47
C ILE A 139 4.61 3.63 -19.40
N SER A 140 4.24 3.13 -18.22
CA SER A 140 3.92 1.71 -18.03
C SER A 140 2.72 1.22 -18.84
N THR A 141 1.73 2.10 -19.08
CA THR A 141 0.48 1.73 -19.77
C THR A 141 0.51 2.05 -21.27
N LYS A 142 0.94 3.26 -21.65
CA LYS A 142 0.85 3.72 -23.05
C LYS A 142 2.03 3.27 -23.90
N TYR A 143 3.23 3.26 -23.32
CA TYR A 143 4.48 3.08 -24.07
C TYR A 143 5.08 1.69 -23.86
N MET A 144 5.42 1.34 -22.63
CA MET A 144 6.04 0.04 -22.32
C MET A 144 5.02 -1.11 -22.29
N LYS A 145 3.75 -0.81 -21.97
CA LYS A 145 2.67 -1.80 -21.81
C LYS A 145 3.07 -2.96 -20.89
N ASN A 146 3.82 -2.65 -19.84
CA ASN A 146 4.47 -3.63 -18.98
C ASN A 146 3.78 -3.79 -17.61
N ARG A 147 2.62 -3.17 -17.42
CA ARG A 147 1.80 -3.30 -16.20
C ARG A 147 1.05 -4.63 -16.20
N LYS A 148 1.23 -5.40 -15.14
CA LYS A 148 0.51 -6.66 -14.86
C LYS A 148 -0.31 -6.51 -13.57
N PHE A 149 -1.62 -6.77 -13.67
CA PHE A 149 -2.50 -6.77 -12.51
C PHE A 149 -2.29 -8.01 -11.64
N ASN A 150 -2.43 -7.84 -10.33
CA ASN A 150 -2.42 -8.94 -9.38
C ASN A 150 -3.82 -9.56 -9.31
N GLU A 151 -3.97 -10.74 -9.91
CA GLU A 151 -5.23 -11.50 -9.94
C GLU A 151 -5.69 -11.98 -8.55
N GLY A 152 -4.78 -12.03 -7.57
CA GLY A 152 -5.10 -12.37 -6.19
C GLY A 152 -5.68 -11.20 -5.38
N LEU A 153 -5.35 -9.95 -5.73
CA LEU A 153 -5.77 -8.75 -4.99
C LEU A 153 -6.85 -7.95 -5.75
N LYS A 154 -7.87 -8.63 -6.28
CA LYS A 154 -8.99 -7.98 -6.97
C LYS A 154 -10.01 -7.42 -5.99
N ASN A 155 -9.63 -6.32 -5.34
CA ASN A 155 -10.43 -5.63 -4.35
C ASN A 155 -11.10 -4.36 -4.92
N VAL A 156 -12.18 -3.95 -4.24
CA VAL A 156 -12.90 -2.69 -4.45
C VAL A 156 -13.02 -1.95 -3.12
N ALA A 157 -12.86 -0.64 -3.16
CA ALA A 157 -12.94 0.24 -1.99
C ALA A 157 -14.10 1.20 -2.17
N SER A 158 -14.80 1.49 -1.08
CA SER A 158 -15.75 2.60 -0.99
C SER A 158 -15.46 3.36 0.30
N TRP A 159 -15.36 4.68 0.25
CA TRP A 159 -15.02 5.49 1.41
C TRP A 159 -15.69 6.86 1.39
N GLY A 160 -15.75 7.47 2.57
CA GLY A 160 -16.28 8.81 2.78
C GLY A 160 -15.78 9.39 4.10
N TYR A 161 -16.15 10.65 4.36
CA TYR A 161 -15.74 11.39 5.55
C TYR A 161 -16.93 11.56 6.49
N PHE A 162 -16.72 11.24 7.77
CA PHE A 162 -17.74 11.26 8.81
C PHE A 162 -17.41 12.32 9.87
N GLU A 163 -18.42 12.98 10.43
CA GLU A 163 -18.31 13.88 11.58
C GLU A 163 -19.16 13.37 12.74
N GLY A 164 -18.79 13.72 13.98
CA GLY A 164 -19.55 13.30 15.17
C GLY A 164 -19.37 11.82 15.53
N PHE A 165 -18.19 11.25 15.24
CA PHE A 165 -17.83 9.91 15.67
C PHE A 165 -17.44 9.90 17.15
N GLU A 166 -17.64 8.77 17.82
CA GLU A 166 -17.28 8.59 19.22
C GLU A 166 -15.77 8.42 19.37
N MET A 167 -15.23 8.87 20.50
CA MET A 167 -13.82 8.71 20.82
C MET A 167 -13.52 7.24 21.08
N TYR A 168 -12.45 6.75 20.45
CA TYR A 168 -11.98 5.40 20.70
C TYR A 168 -11.30 5.29 22.06
N GLY A 169 -11.51 4.15 22.73
CA GLY A 169 -10.74 3.76 23.91
C GLY A 169 -10.97 4.61 25.16
N VAL A 170 -12.12 5.28 25.31
CA VAL A 170 -12.42 6.09 26.51
C VAL A 170 -12.20 5.28 27.79
N GLY A 171 -11.42 5.82 28.73
CA GLY A 171 -11.05 5.17 29.99
C GLY A 171 -9.92 4.14 29.87
N THR A 172 -9.26 4.03 28.71
CA THR A 172 -8.13 3.12 28.46
C THR A 172 -6.85 3.88 28.11
N VAL A 173 -5.69 3.19 28.04
CA VAL A 173 -4.46 3.82 27.53
C VAL A 173 -4.52 4.18 26.04
N ALA A 174 -5.55 3.73 25.34
CA ALA A 174 -5.80 4.06 23.94
C ALA A 174 -6.84 5.17 23.77
N GLU A 175 -7.25 5.85 24.85
CA GLU A 175 -8.14 7.01 24.76
C GLU A 175 -7.54 8.06 23.81
N GLY A 176 -8.31 8.45 22.80
CA GLY A 176 -7.88 9.43 21.80
C GLY A 176 -6.96 8.87 20.71
N CYS A 177 -6.57 7.60 20.77
CA CYS A 177 -5.86 6.95 19.68
C CYS A 177 -6.75 6.84 18.43
N PRO A 178 -6.21 7.07 17.23
CA PRO A 178 -7.00 7.02 16.00
C PRO A 178 -7.35 5.57 15.64
N TYR A 179 -8.62 5.19 15.78
CA TYR A 179 -9.13 3.92 15.27
C TYR A 179 -9.19 3.87 13.72
N PHE A 180 -9.52 5.02 13.15
CA PHE A 180 -9.58 5.29 11.71
C PHE A 180 -8.54 6.35 11.32
N ALA A 181 -8.36 6.61 10.03
CA ALA A 181 -7.57 7.76 9.59
C ALA A 181 -8.33 9.06 9.93
N SER A 182 -7.98 9.67 11.06
CA SER A 182 -8.50 10.98 11.50
C SER A 182 -7.49 12.08 11.17
N PHE A 183 -8.00 13.24 10.74
CA PHE A 183 -7.16 14.39 10.38
C PHE A 183 -7.09 15.35 11.57
N PRO A 184 -5.91 15.62 12.14
CA PRO A 184 -5.79 16.56 13.26
C PRO A 184 -6.41 17.92 12.92
N GLY A 185 -7.30 18.43 13.77
CA GLY A 185 -7.90 19.76 13.64
C GLY A 185 -9.18 19.83 12.80
N GLU A 186 -9.53 18.78 12.06
CA GLU A 186 -10.83 18.65 11.43
C GLU A 186 -11.65 17.63 12.22
N ASN A 187 -12.88 17.95 12.65
CA ASN A 187 -13.76 17.01 13.37
C ASN A 187 -14.29 15.89 12.44
N LYS A 188 -13.44 15.43 11.52
CA LYS A 188 -13.72 14.53 10.40
C LYS A 188 -12.82 13.31 10.46
N VAL A 189 -13.39 12.18 10.08
CA VAL A 189 -12.68 10.91 9.99
C VAL A 189 -12.95 10.23 8.65
N SER A 190 -11.90 9.70 8.00
CA SER A 190 -12.03 8.93 6.77
C SER A 190 -12.32 7.47 7.10
N VAL A 191 -13.50 6.97 6.69
CA VAL A 191 -13.90 5.57 6.86
C VAL A 191 -14.06 4.94 5.48
N GLY A 192 -13.35 3.84 5.26
CA GLY A 192 -13.39 3.08 4.01
C GLY A 192 -13.60 1.60 4.26
N VAL A 193 -14.37 0.97 3.38
CA VAL A 193 -14.57 -0.47 3.32
C VAL A 193 -13.85 -1.00 2.09
N VAL A 194 -12.94 -1.94 2.31
CA VAL A 194 -12.22 -2.67 1.26
C VAL A 194 -12.71 -4.11 1.27
N MET A 195 -13.11 -4.62 0.10
CA MET A 195 -13.66 -5.97 -0.04
C MET A 195 -13.25 -6.56 -1.39
N GLU A 196 -13.15 -7.88 -1.47
CA GLU A 196 -12.99 -8.56 -2.76
C GLU A 196 -14.15 -8.17 -3.71
N GLN A 197 -13.81 -7.84 -4.96
CA GLN A 197 -14.75 -7.35 -5.96
C GLN A 197 -15.92 -8.32 -6.21
N LYS A 198 -15.65 -9.64 -6.25
CA LYS A 198 -16.69 -10.66 -6.45
C LYS A 198 -17.66 -10.70 -5.26
N SER A 199 -17.12 -10.75 -4.05
CA SER A 199 -17.89 -10.68 -2.81
C SER A 199 -18.74 -9.41 -2.71
N ALA A 200 -18.17 -8.25 -3.04
CA ALA A 200 -18.88 -6.98 -3.06
C ALA A 200 -20.02 -6.97 -4.10
N THR A 201 -19.78 -7.52 -5.30
CA THR A 201 -20.79 -7.63 -6.36
C THR A 201 -21.95 -8.53 -5.94
N ALA A 202 -21.66 -9.70 -5.36
CA ALA A 202 -22.67 -10.61 -4.86
C ALA A 202 -23.52 -9.97 -3.75
N LYS A 203 -22.88 -9.30 -2.79
CA LYS A 203 -23.55 -8.64 -1.68
C LYS A 203 -24.41 -7.46 -2.12
N LYS A 204 -23.92 -6.62 -3.05
CA LYS A 204 -24.73 -5.55 -3.65
C LYS A 204 -25.96 -6.09 -4.35
N LYS A 205 -25.87 -7.24 -5.03
CA LYS A 205 -27.02 -7.90 -5.67
C LYS A 205 -28.05 -8.38 -4.64
N LEU A 206 -27.61 -8.95 -3.51
CA LEU A 206 -28.49 -9.36 -2.42
C LEU A 206 -29.17 -8.17 -1.72
N MET A 207 -28.54 -7.00 -1.74
CA MET A 207 -29.08 -5.73 -1.23
C MET A 207 -29.90 -4.96 -2.29
N GLU A 208 -30.32 -5.62 -3.38
CA GLU A 208 -31.10 -4.99 -4.46
C GLU A 208 -30.41 -3.77 -5.12
N SER A 209 -29.08 -3.83 -5.25
CA SER A 209 -28.23 -2.79 -5.85
C SER A 209 -28.35 -1.42 -5.14
N PRO A 210 -27.89 -1.34 -3.88
CA PRO A 210 -28.01 -0.13 -3.08
C PRO A 210 -27.22 1.03 -3.68
N SER A 211 -27.60 2.26 -3.34
CA SER A 211 -26.77 3.43 -3.63
C SER A 211 -25.39 3.32 -2.96
N SER A 212 -24.39 4.05 -3.47
CA SER A 212 -23.05 4.08 -2.86
C SER A 212 -23.08 4.52 -1.39
N ARG A 213 -24.01 5.41 -1.04
CA ARG A 213 -24.23 5.88 0.34
C ARG A 213 -24.75 4.76 1.23
N GLU A 214 -25.83 4.10 0.81
CA GLU A 214 -26.43 2.97 1.54
C GLU A 214 -25.44 1.81 1.69
N TRP A 215 -24.68 1.51 0.63
CA TRP A 215 -23.61 0.53 0.65
C TRP A 215 -22.58 0.84 1.74
N LEU A 216 -21.97 2.03 1.73
CA LEU A 216 -20.94 2.40 2.70
C LEU A 216 -21.48 2.38 4.13
N LEU A 217 -22.67 2.97 4.38
CA LEU A 217 -23.27 3.02 5.71
C LEU A 217 -23.60 1.63 6.25
N THR A 218 -24.13 0.75 5.40
CA THR A 218 -24.46 -0.63 5.81
C THR A 218 -23.20 -1.41 6.13
N GLN A 219 -22.20 -1.36 5.24
CA GLN A 219 -20.97 -2.11 5.43
C GLN A 219 -20.13 -1.61 6.61
N ALA A 220 -20.10 -0.29 6.86
CA ALA A 220 -19.42 0.26 8.02
C ALA A 220 -20.06 -0.21 9.34
N LYS A 221 -21.40 -0.31 9.40
CA LYS A 221 -22.12 -0.78 10.60
C LYS A 221 -21.95 -2.28 10.87
N GLU A 222 -21.72 -3.09 9.85
CA GLU A 222 -21.52 -4.53 10.00
C GLU A 222 -20.12 -4.89 10.55
N ALA A 223 -19.18 -3.94 10.54
CA ALA A 223 -17.85 -4.16 11.08
C ALA A 223 -17.88 -4.03 12.62
N PRO A 224 -17.46 -5.07 13.37
CA PRO A 224 -17.46 -5.04 14.84
C PRO A 224 -16.68 -3.85 15.40
N GLY A 225 -17.22 -3.19 16.43
CA GLY A 225 -16.63 -1.99 17.06
C GLY A 225 -16.75 -0.70 16.23
N ILE A 226 -16.68 -0.79 14.90
CA ILE A 226 -16.85 0.37 13.99
C ILE A 226 -18.27 0.91 14.05
N GLY A 227 -19.28 0.04 14.08
CA GLY A 227 -20.68 0.44 14.17
C GLY A 227 -20.96 1.33 15.38
N ASP A 228 -20.36 1.01 16.53
CA ASP A 228 -20.54 1.76 17.78
C ASP A 228 -19.84 3.12 17.70
N LEU A 229 -18.61 3.16 17.19
CA LEU A 229 -17.86 4.41 16.97
C LEU A 229 -18.57 5.37 16.01
N LEU A 230 -19.33 4.82 15.06
CA LEU A 230 -20.06 5.59 14.06
C LEU A 230 -21.55 5.76 14.39
N ALA A 231 -22.02 5.34 15.57
CA ALA A 231 -23.43 5.31 15.91
C ALA A 231 -24.10 6.70 15.84
N LYS A 232 -23.37 7.75 16.23
CA LYS A 232 -23.81 9.16 16.13
C LYS A 232 -23.17 9.91 14.96
N ALA A 233 -22.32 9.25 14.19
CA ALA A 233 -21.57 9.88 13.13
C ALA A 233 -22.43 10.12 11.89
N THR A 234 -22.23 11.25 11.24
CA THR A 234 -22.88 11.61 9.97
C THR A 234 -21.87 11.59 8.84
N LEU A 235 -22.21 10.90 7.74
CA LEU A 235 -21.43 10.98 6.49
C LEU A 235 -21.65 12.35 5.83
N VAL A 236 -20.61 13.19 5.84
CA VAL A 236 -20.62 14.59 5.37
C VAL A 236 -20.05 14.78 3.97
N SER A 237 -19.49 13.73 3.36
CA SER A 237 -18.98 13.76 1.99
C SER A 237 -19.80 12.90 1.04
N ASP A 238 -19.57 13.11 -0.25
CA ASP A 238 -19.87 12.10 -1.26
C ASP A 238 -19.07 10.81 -1.01
N VAL A 239 -19.66 9.67 -1.38
CA VAL A 239 -18.96 8.39 -1.34
C VAL A 239 -18.09 8.25 -2.59
N LYS A 240 -16.80 8.01 -2.36
CA LYS A 240 -15.83 7.71 -3.41
C LYS A 240 -15.64 6.20 -3.51
N SER A 241 -15.24 5.73 -4.69
CA SER A 241 -14.91 4.33 -4.92
C SER A 241 -13.71 4.17 -5.83
N ALA A 242 -12.98 3.08 -5.63
CA ALA A 242 -11.87 2.66 -6.47
C ALA A 242 -11.92 1.13 -6.64
N SER A 243 -11.29 0.63 -7.69
CA SER A 243 -10.99 -0.78 -7.96
C SER A 243 -9.67 -0.84 -8.72
N ASP A 244 -9.19 -2.04 -9.08
CA ASP A 244 -8.11 -2.24 -10.05
C ASP A 244 -6.86 -1.41 -9.74
N TRP A 245 -6.42 -1.51 -8.49
CA TRP A 245 -5.22 -0.82 -8.00
C TRP A 245 -4.04 -1.77 -7.83
N SER A 246 -4.26 -3.07 -7.66
CA SER A 246 -3.16 -4.00 -7.40
C SER A 246 -2.47 -4.39 -8.71
N TYR A 247 -1.29 -3.82 -8.96
CA TYR A 247 -0.50 -4.09 -10.15
C TYR A 247 0.99 -3.77 -9.94
N THR A 248 1.81 -4.30 -10.84
CA THR A 248 3.26 -4.06 -10.88
C THR A 248 3.73 -3.97 -12.33
N ALA A 249 4.74 -3.16 -12.59
CA ALA A 249 5.43 -3.09 -13.88
C ALA A 249 6.61 -4.08 -13.88
N SER A 250 6.89 -4.72 -15.02
CA SER A 250 8.05 -5.64 -15.13
C SER A 250 9.40 -4.93 -15.00
N THR A 251 9.45 -3.63 -15.31
CA THR A 251 10.59 -2.74 -15.08
C THR A 251 10.09 -1.34 -14.72
N TYR A 252 10.84 -0.61 -13.91
CA TYR A 252 10.54 0.74 -13.43
C TYR A 252 11.48 1.80 -14.04
N ALA A 253 12.36 1.38 -14.94
CA ALA A 253 13.27 2.28 -15.63
C ALA A 253 13.62 1.76 -17.01
N THR A 254 14.03 2.69 -17.87
CA THR A 254 14.81 2.45 -19.08
C THR A 254 15.74 3.65 -19.27
N THR A 255 16.52 3.67 -20.34
CA THR A 255 17.45 4.75 -20.67
C THR A 255 16.76 6.13 -20.54
N ASN A 256 17.25 6.93 -19.58
CA ASN A 256 16.76 8.27 -19.24
C ASN A 256 15.29 8.37 -18.76
N ILE A 257 14.67 7.25 -18.36
CA ILE A 257 13.32 7.20 -17.78
C ILE A 257 13.34 6.51 -16.42
N ARG A 258 12.62 7.07 -15.45
CA ARG A 258 12.31 6.43 -14.16
C ARG A 258 10.79 6.45 -13.93
N ILE A 259 10.24 5.44 -13.28
CA ILE A 259 8.81 5.30 -13.00
C ILE A 259 8.65 5.16 -11.49
N VAL A 260 7.85 6.04 -10.88
CA VAL A 260 7.75 6.14 -9.41
C VAL A 260 6.30 6.10 -8.93
N GLY A 261 6.09 5.56 -7.72
CA GLY A 261 4.77 5.41 -7.11
C GLY A 261 3.77 4.63 -7.96
N ASP A 262 2.49 5.00 -7.87
CA ASP A 262 1.38 4.35 -8.57
C ASP A 262 1.51 4.29 -10.10
N ALA A 263 2.44 5.04 -10.71
CA ALA A 263 2.73 4.91 -12.14
C ALA A 263 3.24 3.50 -12.48
N GLY A 264 4.12 2.97 -11.62
CA GLY A 264 4.73 1.65 -11.79
C GLY A 264 3.99 0.55 -11.04
N CYS A 265 3.67 0.76 -9.76
CA CYS A 265 3.04 -0.27 -8.93
C CYS A 265 2.17 0.28 -7.81
N PHE A 266 1.22 -0.53 -7.37
CA PHE A 266 0.44 -0.34 -6.16
C PHE A 266 -0.01 -1.72 -5.65
N ILE A 267 -0.08 -1.89 -4.33
CA ILE A 267 -0.34 -3.20 -3.70
C ILE A 267 -1.78 -3.24 -3.19
N ASP A 268 -2.02 -2.71 -1.99
CA ASP A 268 -3.30 -2.70 -1.30
C ASP A 268 -3.24 -1.64 -0.19
N PRO A 269 -4.34 -0.95 0.16
CA PRO A 269 -4.33 0.09 1.17
C PRO A 269 -4.13 -0.41 2.61
N LEU A 270 -4.13 -1.73 2.86
CA LEU A 270 -4.10 -2.34 4.20
C LEU A 270 -3.03 -1.75 5.15
N PHE A 271 -1.80 -1.56 4.67
CA PHE A 271 -0.68 -1.02 5.45
C PHE A 271 -0.29 0.41 5.08
N SER A 272 -1.13 1.13 4.32
CA SER A 272 -0.91 2.55 3.97
C SER A 272 0.45 2.87 3.32
N SER A 273 1.06 1.92 2.60
CA SER A 273 2.43 2.04 2.08
C SER A 273 2.56 2.85 0.78
N GLY A 274 1.46 3.26 0.15
CA GLY A 274 1.48 3.89 -1.19
C GLY A 274 2.32 5.16 -1.28
N ILE A 275 2.16 6.09 -0.33
CA ILE A 275 2.96 7.33 -0.29
C ILE A 275 4.42 7.03 0.05
N HIS A 276 4.67 6.08 0.95
CA HIS A 276 6.03 5.65 1.25
C HIS A 276 6.73 5.11 -0.01
N LEU A 277 6.10 4.20 -0.75
CA LEU A 277 6.65 3.68 -2.02
C LEU A 277 6.84 4.79 -3.08
N ALA A 278 5.93 5.76 -3.15
CA ALA A 278 6.07 6.91 -4.06
C ALA A 278 7.30 7.77 -3.71
N LEU A 279 7.53 8.08 -2.44
CA LEU A 279 8.66 8.88 -1.97
C LEU A 279 9.98 8.11 -2.06
N THR A 280 10.01 6.84 -1.69
CA THR A 280 11.15 5.94 -1.89
C THR A 280 11.52 5.85 -3.38
N GLY A 281 10.51 5.75 -4.25
CA GLY A 281 10.69 5.81 -5.70
C GLY A 281 11.27 7.14 -6.19
N ALA A 282 10.71 8.26 -5.73
CA ALA A 282 11.22 9.59 -6.09
C ALA A 282 12.68 9.79 -5.64
N PHE A 283 13.03 9.34 -4.43
CA PHE A 283 14.38 9.44 -3.90
C PHE A 283 15.38 8.58 -4.69
N SER A 284 15.02 7.33 -5.00
CA SER A 284 15.80 6.45 -5.87
C SER A 284 15.96 7.02 -7.28
N ALA A 285 14.91 7.58 -7.87
CA ALA A 285 14.98 8.23 -9.18
C ALA A 285 15.94 9.42 -9.15
N ALA A 286 15.86 10.28 -8.15
CA ALA A 286 16.77 11.42 -8.00
C ALA A 286 18.23 10.98 -7.88
N ALA A 287 18.53 10.03 -6.98
CA ALA A 287 19.90 9.53 -6.76
C ALA A 287 20.48 8.88 -8.03
N THR A 288 19.72 8.01 -8.69
CA THR A 288 20.18 7.30 -9.90
C THR A 288 20.39 8.25 -11.09
N ILE A 289 19.52 9.25 -11.26
CA ILE A 289 19.68 10.27 -12.29
C ILE A 289 20.90 11.15 -12.00
N CYS A 290 21.08 11.59 -10.75
CA CYS A 290 22.24 12.40 -10.36
C CYS A 290 23.56 11.66 -10.62
N SER A 291 23.65 10.39 -10.24
CA SER A 291 24.84 9.57 -10.50
C SER A 291 25.12 9.36 -11.98
N SER A 292 24.09 9.14 -12.80
CA SER A 292 24.29 9.01 -14.24
C SER A 292 24.74 10.33 -14.88
N ILE A 293 24.16 11.47 -14.48
CA ILE A 293 24.55 12.80 -14.99
C ILE A 293 26.00 13.12 -14.66
N ARG A 294 26.47 12.77 -13.45
CA ARG A 294 27.86 12.98 -13.04
C ARG A 294 28.86 12.00 -13.66
N GLY A 295 28.38 10.87 -14.18
CA GLY A 295 29.23 9.79 -14.68
C GLY A 295 29.76 8.86 -13.60
N ASP A 296 29.16 8.86 -12.41
CA ASP A 296 29.53 7.94 -11.31
C ASP A 296 29.23 6.48 -11.68
N CYS A 297 28.22 6.27 -12.53
CA CYS A 297 27.87 4.99 -13.13
C CYS A 297 27.21 5.18 -14.51
N SER A 298 27.09 4.08 -15.28
CA SER A 298 26.40 4.13 -16.57
C SER A 298 24.89 4.37 -16.38
N GLU A 299 24.23 4.99 -17.37
CA GLU A 299 22.77 5.19 -17.36
C GLU A 299 22.02 3.86 -17.21
N LYS A 300 22.50 2.80 -17.87
CA LYS A 300 21.92 1.46 -17.75
C LYS A 300 22.03 0.92 -16.32
N SER A 301 23.21 0.99 -15.72
CA SER A 301 23.41 0.55 -14.33
C SER A 301 22.54 1.34 -13.36
N ALA A 302 22.41 2.65 -13.55
CA ALA A 302 21.54 3.51 -12.74
C ALA A 302 20.06 3.15 -12.91
N ALA A 303 19.61 2.86 -14.13
CA ALA A 303 18.24 2.43 -14.43
C ALA A 303 17.94 1.05 -13.83
N ASP A 304 18.84 0.09 -14.02
CA ASP A 304 18.69 -1.27 -13.50
C ASP A 304 18.65 -1.27 -11.97
N TRP A 305 19.52 -0.47 -11.32
CA TRP A 305 19.50 -0.29 -9.86
C TRP A 305 18.18 0.31 -9.37
N HIS A 306 17.64 1.33 -10.05
CA HIS A 306 16.33 1.88 -9.73
C HIS A 306 15.24 0.81 -9.81
N SER A 307 15.19 0.04 -10.90
CA SER A 307 14.21 -1.03 -11.08
C SER A 307 14.28 -2.07 -9.97
N LYS A 308 15.48 -2.56 -9.64
CA LYS A 308 15.68 -3.51 -8.52
C LYS A 308 15.18 -2.91 -7.20
N ARG A 309 15.52 -1.65 -6.92
CA ARG A 309 15.13 -0.94 -5.70
C ARG A 309 13.63 -0.88 -5.49
N ILE A 310 12.87 -0.59 -6.55
CA ILE A 310 11.40 -0.53 -6.47
C ILE A 310 10.79 -1.93 -6.40
N GLN A 311 11.37 -2.91 -7.12
CA GLN A 311 10.92 -4.30 -7.09
C GLN A 311 11.05 -4.91 -5.68
N GLU A 312 12.18 -4.71 -5.01
CA GLU A 312 12.40 -5.22 -3.65
C GLU A 312 11.44 -4.59 -2.63
N ALA A 313 11.28 -3.26 -2.66
CA ALA A 313 10.34 -2.54 -1.80
C ALA A 313 8.90 -3.06 -2.00
N TYR A 314 8.48 -3.17 -3.27
CA TYR A 314 7.16 -3.71 -3.62
C TYR A 314 6.98 -5.14 -3.12
N ALA A 315 7.99 -6.01 -3.30
CA ALA A 315 7.92 -7.41 -2.92
C ALA A 315 7.80 -7.60 -1.41
N ARG A 316 8.55 -6.84 -0.61
CA ARG A 316 8.46 -6.86 0.87
C ARG A 316 7.07 -6.51 1.35
N PHE A 317 6.51 -5.39 0.90
CA PHE A 317 5.15 -5.01 1.27
C PHE A 317 4.11 -5.99 0.74
N LEU A 318 4.30 -6.55 -0.45
CA LEU A 318 3.40 -7.57 -0.98
C LEU A 318 3.39 -8.83 -0.10
N LEU A 319 4.55 -9.26 0.42
CA LEU A 319 4.64 -10.40 1.35
C LEU A 319 3.89 -10.14 2.65
N VAL A 320 4.02 -8.94 3.23
CA VAL A 320 3.30 -8.55 4.45
C VAL A 320 1.78 -8.47 4.21
N VAL A 321 1.36 -7.92 3.06
CA VAL A 321 -0.05 -7.92 2.66
C VAL A 321 -0.54 -9.36 2.48
N ALA A 322 0.20 -10.20 1.76
CA ALA A 322 -0.16 -11.58 1.50
C ALA A 322 -0.31 -12.41 2.78
N SER A 323 0.63 -12.30 3.73
CA SER A 323 0.59 -13.00 5.01
C SER A 323 -0.64 -12.57 5.83
N THR A 324 -0.95 -11.28 5.84
CA THR A 324 -2.10 -10.73 6.56
C THR A 324 -3.43 -11.13 5.92
N TYR A 325 -3.51 -11.15 4.58
CA TYR A 325 -4.67 -11.71 3.88
C TYR A 325 -4.83 -13.21 4.18
N GLY A 326 -3.75 -13.95 4.41
CA GLY A 326 -3.79 -15.32 4.91
C GLY A 326 -4.56 -15.43 6.23
N GLN A 327 -4.30 -14.55 7.19
CA GLN A 327 -5.08 -14.49 8.44
C GLN A 327 -6.52 -14.04 8.21
N ILE A 328 -6.74 -12.96 7.46
CA ILE A 328 -8.09 -12.42 7.19
C ILE A 328 -8.99 -13.49 6.55
N THR A 329 -8.43 -14.27 5.63
CA THR A 329 -9.16 -15.35 4.96
C THR A 329 -9.32 -16.59 5.84
N GLY A 330 -8.33 -16.89 6.68
CA GLY A 330 -8.37 -17.96 7.67
C GLY A 330 -9.30 -17.71 8.87
N LYS A 331 -9.83 -16.49 9.02
CA LYS A 331 -10.77 -16.10 10.09
C LYS A 331 -10.19 -16.41 11.48
N GLU A 332 -10.78 -17.38 12.19
CA GLU A 332 -10.41 -17.80 13.55
C GLU A 332 -9.13 -18.64 13.59
N ALA A 333 -8.68 -19.15 12.44
CA ALA A 333 -7.47 -19.95 12.41
C ALA A 333 -6.26 -19.07 12.79
N ALA A 334 -5.45 -19.52 13.74
CA ALA A 334 -4.18 -18.87 14.05
C ALA A 334 -3.22 -19.04 12.85
N ILE A 335 -3.13 -18.04 11.97
CA ILE A 335 -2.26 -18.03 10.79
C ILE A 335 -1.07 -17.10 11.03
N LEU A 336 -1.31 -15.84 11.40
CA LEU A 336 -0.26 -14.86 11.70
C LEU A 336 0.41 -15.12 13.06
N ASN A 337 -0.37 -15.47 14.08
CA ASN A 337 0.08 -15.78 15.43
C ASN A 337 0.32 -17.28 15.62
N ASP A 338 1.11 -17.64 16.64
CA ASP A 338 1.34 -19.03 17.01
C ASP A 338 0.15 -19.64 17.78
N GLU A 339 0.10 -20.97 17.84
CA GLU A 339 -0.99 -21.65 18.56
C GLU A 339 -0.91 -21.33 20.07
N GLY A 340 -2.01 -20.81 20.61
CA GLY A 340 -2.09 -20.41 22.01
C GLY A 340 -1.78 -18.94 22.28
N GLU A 341 -1.25 -18.19 21.30
CA GLU A 341 -1.21 -16.73 21.37
C GLU A 341 -2.62 -16.17 21.15
N SER A 342 -3.07 -15.27 22.05
CA SER A 342 -4.38 -14.63 21.97
C SER A 342 -4.37 -13.32 21.17
N ASP A 343 -3.19 -12.83 20.77
CA ASP A 343 -3.01 -11.59 20.02
C ASP A 343 -2.01 -11.74 18.87
N PHE A 344 -1.70 -10.61 18.20
CA PHE A 344 -0.79 -10.56 17.06
C PHE A 344 0.49 -9.77 17.37
N ASP A 345 0.77 -9.43 18.63
CA ASP A 345 1.84 -8.50 18.97
C ASP A 345 3.21 -9.03 18.47
N SER A 346 3.52 -10.31 18.70
CA SER A 346 4.71 -10.99 18.18
C SER A 346 4.83 -10.88 16.65
N ALA A 347 3.72 -11.12 15.94
CA ALA A 347 3.68 -11.04 14.48
C ALA A 347 3.93 -9.59 13.98
N PHE A 348 3.35 -8.60 14.66
CA PHE A 348 3.50 -7.19 14.33
C PHE A 348 4.89 -6.66 14.63
N GLU A 349 5.56 -7.12 15.69
CA GLU A 349 6.97 -6.81 15.94
C GLU A 349 7.87 -7.30 14.79
N LEU A 350 7.64 -8.53 14.30
CA LEU A 350 8.45 -9.12 13.23
C LEU A 350 8.27 -8.41 11.89
N ILE A 351 7.06 -7.97 11.53
CA ILE A 351 6.83 -7.23 10.27
C ILE A 351 7.04 -5.73 10.39
N ARG A 352 7.26 -5.22 11.61
CA ARG A 352 7.44 -3.79 11.94
C ARG A 352 8.42 -3.08 11.01
N PRO A 353 9.61 -3.64 10.70
CA PRO A 353 10.59 -2.95 9.85
C PRO A 353 10.08 -2.66 8.43
N ILE A 354 9.23 -3.55 7.89
CA ILE A 354 8.63 -3.37 6.57
C ILE A 354 7.49 -2.36 6.66
N ILE A 355 6.54 -2.52 7.59
CA ILE A 355 5.34 -1.66 7.65
C ILE A 355 5.64 -0.21 8.06
N GLN A 356 6.76 0.03 8.75
CA GLN A 356 7.26 1.38 9.04
C GLN A 356 8.18 1.93 7.94
N GLY A 357 8.58 1.09 6.97
CA GLY A 357 9.48 1.46 5.90
C GLY A 357 10.94 1.64 6.32
N SER A 358 11.34 1.23 7.53
CA SER A 358 12.75 1.27 7.95
C SER A 358 13.61 0.26 7.20
N ALA A 359 13.03 -0.86 6.73
CA ALA A 359 13.66 -1.78 5.80
C ALA A 359 14.08 -1.10 4.48
N GLU A 360 13.46 0.04 4.16
CA GLU A 360 13.71 0.81 2.95
C GLU A 360 14.75 1.93 3.15
N GLU A 361 15.29 2.10 4.37
CA GLU A 361 16.29 3.11 4.68
C GLU A 361 17.62 2.81 3.96
N SER A 362 17.83 3.51 2.85
CA SER A 362 18.95 3.28 1.94
C SER A 362 20.24 3.99 2.35
N THR A 363 20.36 4.48 3.58
CA THR A 363 21.58 5.16 4.08
C THR A 363 22.53 4.20 4.80
N GLY A 364 22.21 2.90 4.86
CA GLY A 364 23.01 1.88 5.55
C GLY A 364 22.96 1.95 7.07
N LYS A 365 21.96 2.65 7.65
CA LYS A 365 21.79 2.80 9.10
C LYS A 365 20.87 1.74 9.73
N ALA A 366 19.92 1.21 8.96
CA ALA A 366 19.09 0.08 9.36
C ALA A 366 19.82 -1.25 9.10
N GLY A 367 19.65 -2.22 10.00
CA GLY A 367 20.24 -3.54 9.86
C GLY A 367 19.53 -4.38 8.80
N PRO A 368 20.23 -4.95 7.80
CA PRO A 368 19.63 -5.88 6.81
C PRO A 368 19.07 -7.17 7.46
N GLU A 369 19.46 -7.47 8.69
CA GLU A 369 18.97 -8.61 9.46
C GLU A 369 17.46 -8.50 9.76
N ASP A 370 16.97 -7.31 10.11
CA ASP A 370 15.57 -7.06 10.47
C ASP A 370 14.61 -7.29 9.28
N ALA A 371 15.01 -6.84 8.08
CA ALA A 371 14.21 -7.03 6.86
C ALA A 371 14.19 -8.52 6.44
N THR A 372 15.32 -9.21 6.59
CA THR A 372 15.44 -10.64 6.27
C THR A 372 14.57 -11.49 7.20
N GLU A 373 14.53 -11.16 8.49
CA GLU A 373 13.69 -11.83 9.47
C GLU A 373 12.20 -11.61 9.17
N ALA A 374 11.79 -10.36 8.88
CA ALA A 374 10.42 -10.02 8.51
C ALA A 374 9.93 -10.77 7.26
N VAL A 375 10.78 -10.84 6.22
CA VAL A 375 10.51 -11.60 4.99
C VAL A 375 10.37 -13.09 5.30
N SER A 376 11.30 -13.64 6.08
CA SER A 376 11.28 -15.05 6.49
C SER A 376 10.02 -15.41 7.26
N PHE A 377 9.60 -14.54 8.18
CA PHE A 377 8.34 -14.66 8.92
C PHE A 377 7.14 -14.67 7.97
N CYS A 378 7.03 -13.69 7.06
CA CYS A 378 5.92 -13.64 6.10
C CYS A 378 5.84 -14.90 5.24
N MET A 379 6.98 -15.42 4.78
CA MET A 379 7.04 -16.67 4.01
C MET A 379 6.59 -17.89 4.83
N ARG A 380 6.94 -17.96 6.12
CA ARG A 380 6.43 -19.02 7.03
C ARG A 380 4.92 -18.93 7.19
N VAL A 381 4.38 -17.73 7.45
CA VAL A 381 2.93 -17.49 7.59
C VAL A 381 2.19 -17.87 6.31
N ILE A 382 2.74 -17.49 5.15
CA ILE A 382 2.19 -17.84 3.85
C ILE A 382 2.10 -19.37 3.66
N ARG A 383 3.17 -20.11 3.98
CA ARG A 383 3.15 -21.59 3.92
C ARG A 383 2.15 -22.19 4.91
N LYS A 384 2.06 -21.63 6.13
CA LYS A 384 1.08 -22.04 7.14
C LYS A 384 -0.35 -21.84 6.65
N ALA A 385 -0.63 -20.73 5.98
CA ALA A 385 -1.92 -20.46 5.34
C ALA A 385 -2.25 -21.50 4.25
N GLN A 386 -1.31 -21.82 3.36
CA GLN A 386 -1.51 -22.84 2.32
C GLN A 386 -1.83 -24.23 2.88
N ASN A 387 -1.16 -24.62 3.97
CA ASN A 387 -1.37 -25.94 4.56
C ASN A 387 -2.69 -26.04 5.33
N ARG A 388 -3.22 -24.93 5.86
CA ARG A 388 -4.43 -24.90 6.71
C ARG A 388 -5.69 -24.52 5.95
N LEU A 389 -5.57 -23.85 4.81
CA LEU A 389 -6.69 -23.32 4.04
C LEU A 389 -6.84 -24.14 2.76
N GLU A 390 -7.57 -25.26 2.85
CA GLU A 390 -7.78 -26.18 1.73
C GLU A 390 -8.50 -25.56 0.53
N ASP A 391 -9.20 -24.41 0.69
CA ASP A 391 -10.04 -23.88 -0.39
C ASP A 391 -10.30 -22.36 -0.32
N ILE A 392 -9.25 -21.52 -0.37
CA ILE A 392 -9.44 -20.07 -0.52
C ILE A 392 -8.70 -19.52 -1.73
N SER A 393 -9.43 -19.40 -2.85
CA SER A 393 -8.89 -18.97 -4.16
C SER A 393 -8.19 -17.61 -4.16
N ILE A 394 -8.45 -16.75 -3.17
CA ILE A 394 -7.87 -15.40 -3.05
C ILE A 394 -6.51 -15.48 -2.37
N GLY A 395 -6.45 -16.01 -1.13
CA GLY A 395 -5.22 -16.19 -0.38
C GLY A 395 -4.19 -16.96 -1.20
N ASP A 396 -4.62 -18.04 -1.84
CA ASP A 396 -3.76 -18.90 -2.65
C ASP A 396 -3.18 -18.21 -3.89
N LYS A 397 -3.96 -17.33 -4.55
CA LYS A 397 -3.46 -16.53 -5.69
C LYS A 397 -2.53 -15.40 -5.27
N ILE A 398 -2.84 -14.71 -4.17
CA ILE A 398 -1.99 -13.65 -3.62
C ILE A 398 -0.65 -14.25 -3.21
N ILE A 399 -0.68 -15.38 -2.51
CA ILE A 399 0.48 -16.15 -2.08
C ILE A 399 1.34 -16.56 -3.26
N ARG A 400 0.74 -17.18 -4.30
CA ARG A 400 1.47 -17.54 -5.52
C ARG A 400 2.07 -16.32 -6.21
N ALA A 401 1.38 -15.18 -6.23
CA ALA A 401 1.90 -13.95 -6.81
C ALA A 401 3.08 -13.37 -5.99
N ALA A 402 3.03 -13.48 -4.66
CA ALA A 402 4.10 -13.02 -3.77
C ALA A 402 5.35 -13.92 -3.81
N MET A 403 5.20 -15.18 -4.22
CA MET A 403 6.31 -16.15 -4.38
C MET A 403 6.92 -16.19 -5.80
N GLN A 404 6.41 -15.40 -6.76
CA GLN A 404 6.97 -15.29 -8.12
C GLN A 404 8.28 -14.48 -8.26
N PRO A 405 8.60 -13.47 -7.42
CA PRO A 405 9.91 -12.82 -7.47
C PRO A 405 11.02 -13.80 -7.10
N ASP A 406 12.22 -13.63 -7.68
CA ASP A 406 13.42 -14.33 -7.21
C ASP A 406 13.75 -13.80 -5.80
N THR A 407 13.32 -14.55 -4.78
CA THR A 407 13.32 -14.08 -3.38
C THR A 407 14.71 -13.97 -2.76
N GLY A 408 15.76 -14.36 -3.48
CA GLY A 408 17.15 -14.39 -2.99
C GLY A 408 17.74 -13.02 -2.60
N SER A 409 17.22 -11.89 -3.13
CA SER A 409 17.76 -10.54 -2.85
C SER A 409 16.91 -9.67 -1.91
N ILE A 410 15.71 -10.13 -1.51
CA ILE A 410 14.71 -9.28 -0.85
C ILE A 410 15.10 -8.89 0.60
N GLY A 411 16.13 -9.53 1.19
CA GLY A 411 16.56 -9.28 2.57
C GLY A 411 17.53 -8.11 2.80
N GLY A 412 18.26 -7.65 1.78
CA GLY A 412 19.35 -6.67 1.95
C GLY A 412 18.91 -5.19 1.89
N SER A 413 19.55 -4.31 2.67
CA SER A 413 19.37 -2.85 2.54
C SER A 413 20.19 -2.25 1.38
N ASP A 414 21.20 -2.99 0.92
CA ASP A 414 22.10 -2.64 -0.16
C ASP A 414 21.81 -3.47 -1.41
N ILE A 415 21.64 -2.80 -2.55
CA ILE A 415 21.40 -3.49 -3.83
C ILE A 415 22.73 -3.52 -4.56
N ASP A 416 23.26 -4.72 -4.74
CA ASP A 416 24.59 -4.95 -5.34
C ASP A 416 25.72 -4.21 -4.58
N ARG A 417 25.64 -4.09 -3.24
CA ARG A 417 26.53 -3.28 -2.38
C ARG A 417 26.57 -1.80 -2.74
N ILE A 418 25.47 -1.28 -3.27
CA ILE A 418 25.31 0.14 -3.61
C ILE A 418 24.17 0.72 -2.78
N VAL A 419 24.43 1.89 -2.20
CA VAL A 419 23.47 2.65 -1.38
C VAL A 419 23.33 4.09 -1.85
N ILE A 420 22.31 4.79 -1.34
CA ILE A 420 22.10 6.20 -1.65
C ILE A 420 22.90 7.04 -0.65
N HIS A 421 23.84 7.83 -1.17
CA HIS A 421 24.51 8.89 -0.43
C HIS A 421 23.58 10.11 -0.33
N ALA A 422 22.97 10.32 0.83
CA ALA A 422 21.92 11.31 1.06
C ALA A 422 22.47 12.67 1.56
N GLU A 423 23.48 13.22 0.89
CA GLU A 423 24.12 14.49 1.29
C GLU A 423 23.75 15.63 0.33
N ARG A 424 23.43 16.81 0.89
CA ARG A 424 23.08 17.99 0.10
C ARG A 424 24.26 18.37 -0.81
N GLY A 425 24.02 18.38 -2.12
CA GLY A 425 25.04 18.67 -3.13
C GLY A 425 25.82 17.43 -3.62
N ALA A 426 25.71 16.30 -2.93
CA ALA A 426 26.38 15.05 -3.29
C ALA A 426 25.41 13.86 -3.45
N LEU A 427 24.10 14.11 -3.56
CA LEU A 427 23.09 13.07 -3.74
C LEU A 427 23.45 12.11 -4.90
N GLY A 428 23.53 10.81 -4.61
CA GLY A 428 23.91 9.81 -5.62
C GLY A 428 23.99 8.40 -5.07
N LEU A 429 24.43 7.49 -5.93
CA LEU A 429 24.78 6.11 -5.61
C LEU A 429 26.26 6.02 -5.24
N VAL A 430 26.56 5.29 -4.17
CA VAL A 430 27.93 4.98 -3.72
C VAL A 430 28.06 3.49 -3.43
N LYS A 431 29.23 2.92 -3.72
CA LYS A 431 29.55 1.55 -3.30
C LYS A 431 29.90 1.55 -1.81
N MET A 432 29.40 0.55 -1.09
CA MET A 432 29.75 0.29 0.30
C MET A 432 31.17 -0.27 0.45
#